data_AF-A0A9E0IQM6-F1
#
_entry.id   AF-A0A9E0IQM6-F1
#
_cell.length_a   1.000
_cell.length_b   1.000
_cell.length_c   1.000
_cell.angle_alpha   90.00
_cell.angle_beta   90.00
_cell.angle_gamma   90.00
#
_symmetry.space_group_name_H-M   'P 1'
#
loop_
_entity.id
_entity.type
_entity.pdbx_description
1 polymer ?
#
loop_
_entity_poly.entity_id
_entity_poly.type
_entity_poly.pdbx_seq_one_letter_code
_entity_poly.pdbx_strand_id
1 'polypeptide(L)'
;MGRRLRVQAAVVATVLAGLITGTGCGDKTSSGPGAGAGPGTGSGSAVPAGAVVRVFVDDQAVAQIAQADLAAFPRLDSLLPEDARRLGTWAELTTVGASGANAVKAPSQAYPDLIPAVFVQDGAPAFGMFDPVELAKKGTARVAHTQIREIRITRLADGLRGQNDHQGGEVVDPSQLKIAITAPTGPHELTGPALLALPRVAQPDGGDHQGWDLIAVLDSLGLKDWKRLSLADAAGVSATLTRADLTPGKATAFLKLNRSGAIRFRVYSKTGTGWTTSADLRGLAAIKILE
;
A
#
# COMPACT_ATOMS: atom_id res chain seq x y z
N MET A 1 -21.80 45.07 -26.42
CA MET A 1 -20.59 44.25 -26.64
C MET A 1 -20.28 43.58 -25.31
N GLY A 2 -20.38 42.28 -25.03
CA GLY A 2 -20.30 41.00 -25.77
C GLY A 2 -19.58 40.05 -24.79
N ARG A 3 -19.77 38.75 -24.62
CA ARG A 3 -20.67 37.69 -25.12
C ARG A 3 -20.69 36.64 -23.99
N ARG A 4 -21.84 36.03 -23.67
CA ARG A 4 -21.92 34.81 -22.86
C ARG A 4 -21.99 33.61 -23.82
N LEU A 5 -21.03 32.69 -23.75
CA LEU A 5 -21.13 31.39 -24.42
C LEU A 5 -21.96 30.44 -23.55
N ARG A 6 -23.08 29.96 -24.11
CA ARG A 6 -23.77 28.73 -23.70
C ARG A 6 -23.30 27.63 -24.64
N VAL A 7 -22.89 26.48 -24.10
CA VAL A 7 -22.68 25.26 -24.88
C VAL A 7 -23.82 24.30 -24.56
N GLN A 8 -24.65 24.02 -25.57
CA GLN A 8 -25.59 22.90 -25.59
C GLN A 8 -24.85 21.67 -26.13
N ALA A 9 -25.05 20.51 -25.53
CA ALA A 9 -24.65 19.22 -26.09
C ALA A 9 -25.90 18.50 -26.60
N ALA A 10 -25.87 18.15 -27.88
CA ALA A 10 -26.92 17.44 -28.58
C ALA A 10 -26.73 15.91 -28.47
N VAL A 11 -27.87 15.24 -28.54
CA VAL A 11 -28.10 13.79 -28.57
C VAL A 11 -27.66 13.19 -29.91
N VAL A 12 -27.05 12.00 -29.89
CA VAL A 12 -27.12 11.05 -31.02
C VAL A 12 -27.31 9.65 -30.46
N ALA A 13 -28.44 9.04 -30.80
CA ALA A 13 -28.74 7.63 -30.65
C ALA A 13 -28.74 6.99 -32.05
N THR A 14 -28.21 5.77 -32.19
CA THR A 14 -28.54 4.89 -33.32
C THR A 14 -28.49 3.43 -32.87
N VAL A 15 -29.55 2.72 -33.25
CA VAL A 15 -29.92 1.32 -33.01
C VAL A 15 -29.60 0.50 -34.26
N LEU A 16 -29.23 -0.78 -34.10
CA LEU A 16 -29.69 -1.99 -34.83
C LEU A 16 -28.69 -3.14 -34.54
N ALA A 17 -29.06 -4.24 -33.89
CA ALA A 17 -29.87 -5.39 -34.30
C ALA A 17 -29.14 -6.38 -35.24
N GLY A 18 -29.00 -7.65 -34.79
CA GLY A 18 -28.50 -8.77 -35.58
C GLY A 18 -28.51 -10.10 -34.81
N LEU A 19 -29.58 -10.87 -35.00
CA LEU A 19 -29.86 -12.21 -34.50
C LEU A 19 -29.16 -13.27 -35.38
N ILE A 20 -28.56 -14.33 -34.80
CA ILE A 20 -28.48 -15.68 -35.44
C ILE A 20 -28.61 -16.77 -34.36
N THR A 21 -29.55 -17.68 -34.59
CA THR A 21 -29.83 -18.93 -33.85
C THR A 21 -29.03 -20.10 -34.42
N GLY A 22 -28.74 -21.11 -33.60
CA GLY A 22 -28.13 -22.36 -34.08
C GLY A 22 -28.11 -23.46 -33.01
N THR A 23 -29.05 -24.38 -33.14
CA THR A 23 -29.27 -25.63 -32.38
C THR A 23 -28.21 -26.71 -32.63
N GLY A 24 -27.92 -27.54 -31.63
CA GLY A 24 -27.21 -28.81 -31.81
C GLY A 24 -27.16 -29.67 -30.55
N CYS A 25 -28.08 -30.62 -30.44
CA CYS A 25 -28.07 -31.73 -29.48
C CYS A 25 -27.49 -32.97 -30.19
N GLY A 26 -26.60 -33.73 -29.56
CA GLY A 26 -26.01 -34.95 -30.13
C GLY A 26 -25.33 -35.82 -29.09
N ASP A 27 -25.79 -37.08 -29.03
CA ASP A 27 -25.53 -38.10 -28.01
C ASP A 27 -24.17 -38.84 -28.10
N LYS A 28 -23.85 -39.47 -26.96
CA LYS A 28 -22.95 -40.62 -26.65
C LYS A 28 -22.25 -41.38 -27.79
N THR A 29 -20.95 -41.68 -27.59
CA THR A 29 -20.33 -43.05 -27.62
C THR A 29 -18.83 -42.98 -27.25
N SER A 30 -18.41 -43.66 -26.16
CA SER A 30 -17.58 -44.88 -26.07
C SER A 30 -16.05 -44.75 -26.24
N SER A 31 -15.36 -44.89 -25.10
CA SER A 31 -14.12 -45.65 -24.81
C SER A 31 -13.07 -45.98 -25.90
N GLY A 32 -11.80 -45.69 -25.59
CA GLY A 32 -10.62 -46.40 -26.10
C GLY A 32 -9.28 -45.67 -25.83
N PRO A 33 -8.26 -46.31 -25.20
CA PRO A 33 -7.02 -45.66 -24.75
C PRO A 33 -5.92 -45.67 -25.82
N GLY A 34 -5.07 -44.64 -25.84
CA GLY A 34 -3.91 -44.59 -26.74
C GLY A 34 -2.87 -43.58 -26.29
N ALA A 35 -1.70 -44.11 -25.90
CA ALA A 35 -0.55 -43.40 -25.37
C ALA A 35 0.08 -42.43 -26.37
N GLY A 36 0.60 -41.32 -25.84
CA GLY A 36 1.41 -40.35 -26.57
C GLY A 36 2.15 -39.44 -25.60
N ALA A 37 3.12 -40.00 -24.88
CA ALA A 37 4.03 -39.26 -24.01
C ALA A 37 4.94 -38.37 -24.88
N GLY A 38 4.64 -37.07 -24.93
CA GLY A 38 5.58 -36.06 -25.39
C GLY A 38 6.47 -35.61 -24.22
N PRO A 39 7.80 -35.53 -24.37
CA PRO A 39 8.66 -34.97 -23.35
C PRO A 39 8.48 -33.46 -23.33
N GLY A 40 7.59 -32.97 -22.48
CA GLY A 40 7.53 -31.57 -22.12
C GLY A 40 8.82 -31.21 -21.37
N THR A 41 9.77 -30.59 -22.05
CA THR A 41 10.88 -29.86 -21.43
C THR A 41 10.31 -28.66 -20.71
N GLY A 42 9.73 -28.89 -19.52
CA GLY A 42 9.50 -27.84 -18.55
C GLY A 42 10.85 -27.29 -18.15
N SER A 43 11.14 -26.05 -18.53
CA SER A 43 12.24 -25.26 -17.99
C SER A 43 12.00 -25.04 -16.51
N GLY A 44 12.29 -26.07 -15.71
CA GLY A 44 12.44 -25.96 -14.29
C GLY A 44 13.67 -25.09 -14.04
N SER A 45 13.43 -23.82 -13.72
CA SER A 45 14.47 -22.90 -13.27
C SER A 45 15.17 -23.56 -12.08
N ALA A 46 16.43 -23.98 -12.28
CA ALA A 46 17.19 -24.70 -11.28
C ALA A 46 17.39 -23.80 -10.06
N VAL A 47 16.90 -24.25 -8.91
CA VAL A 47 16.98 -23.53 -7.64
C VAL A 47 18.41 -23.65 -7.08
N PRO A 48 19.11 -22.54 -6.82
CA PRO A 48 20.38 -22.53 -6.08
C PRO A 48 20.23 -23.18 -4.69
N ALA A 49 21.17 -24.08 -4.36
CA ALA A 49 21.28 -24.61 -3.00
C ALA A 49 21.60 -23.47 -2.01
N GLY A 50 20.77 -23.30 -0.97
CA GLY A 50 20.96 -22.29 0.09
C GLY A 50 19.87 -21.22 0.21
N ALA A 51 18.95 -21.11 -0.75
CA ALA A 51 17.76 -20.27 -0.61
C ALA A 51 16.78 -20.85 0.41
N VAL A 52 16.29 -20.03 1.35
CA VAL A 52 15.42 -20.52 2.45
C VAL A 52 13.95 -20.16 2.24
N VAL A 53 13.67 -19.06 1.53
CA VAL A 53 12.31 -18.70 1.12
C VAL A 53 12.28 -18.36 -0.36
N ARG A 54 11.35 -18.97 -1.09
CA ARG A 54 11.07 -18.67 -2.51
C ARG A 54 9.84 -17.81 -2.64
N VAL A 55 9.89 -16.78 -3.47
CA VAL A 55 8.76 -15.88 -3.73
C VAL A 55 8.28 -16.05 -5.16
N PHE A 56 6.97 -16.23 -5.31
CA PHE A 56 6.29 -16.38 -6.58
C PHE A 56 5.24 -15.28 -6.77
N VAL A 57 5.10 -14.80 -8.00
CA VAL A 57 4.00 -13.92 -8.43
C VAL A 57 3.33 -14.59 -9.63
N ASP A 58 2.04 -14.85 -9.54
CA ASP A 58 1.26 -15.59 -10.55
C ASP A 58 1.95 -16.90 -10.98
N ASP A 59 2.39 -17.66 -9.97
CA ASP A 59 3.16 -18.90 -10.07
C ASP A 59 4.53 -18.80 -10.78
N GLN A 60 4.98 -17.60 -11.14
CA GLN A 60 6.34 -17.35 -11.63
C GLN A 60 7.27 -17.04 -10.47
N ALA A 61 8.41 -17.73 -10.39
CA ALA A 61 9.42 -17.44 -9.37
C ALA A 61 10.08 -16.08 -9.66
N VAL A 62 10.02 -15.15 -8.70
CA VAL A 62 10.53 -13.78 -8.87
C VAL A 62 11.67 -13.44 -7.92
N ALA A 63 11.74 -14.09 -6.75
CA ALA A 63 12.82 -13.86 -5.80
C ALA A 63 13.14 -15.10 -4.98
N GLN A 64 14.36 -15.12 -4.45
CA GLN A 64 14.84 -16.10 -3.48
C GLN A 64 15.58 -15.35 -2.38
N ILE A 65 15.29 -15.70 -1.13
CA ILE A 65 15.77 -14.99 0.03
C ILE A 65 16.68 -15.93 0.81
N ALA A 66 17.95 -15.54 0.96
CA ALA A 66 18.90 -16.29 1.75
C ALA A 66 18.64 -16.08 3.25
N GLN A 67 19.09 -17.03 4.08
CA GLN A 67 18.87 -16.95 5.53
C GLN A 67 19.45 -15.68 6.14
N ALA A 68 20.64 -15.27 5.66
CA ALA A 68 21.34 -14.09 6.15
C ALA A 68 20.53 -12.80 5.94
N ASP A 69 19.79 -12.71 4.84
CA ASP A 69 19.02 -11.51 4.48
C ASP A 69 17.77 -11.35 5.36
N LEU A 70 17.25 -12.46 5.92
CA LEU A 70 16.08 -12.44 6.80
C LEU A 70 16.34 -11.66 8.10
N ALA A 71 17.60 -11.50 8.52
CA ALA A 71 17.96 -10.69 9.69
C ALA A 71 17.66 -9.20 9.49
N ALA A 72 17.53 -8.74 8.25
CA ALA A 72 17.17 -7.36 7.91
C ALA A 72 15.66 -7.09 7.95
N PHE A 73 14.82 -8.13 8.14
CA PHE A 73 13.36 -8.03 8.05
C PHE A 73 12.91 -7.43 6.70
N PRO A 74 13.40 -7.94 5.55
CA PRO A 74 13.10 -7.32 4.27
C PRO A 74 11.60 -7.36 3.99
N ARG A 75 11.09 -6.21 3.54
CA ARG A 75 9.71 -6.08 3.09
C ARG A 75 9.47 -6.91 1.85
N LEU A 76 8.40 -7.68 1.85
CA LEU A 76 8.10 -8.59 0.75
C LEU A 76 7.90 -7.83 -0.57
N ASP A 77 7.21 -6.70 -0.56
CA ASP A 77 6.95 -5.92 -1.77
C ASP A 77 8.23 -5.32 -2.39
N SER A 78 9.24 -4.99 -1.57
CA SER A 78 10.52 -4.49 -2.06
C SER A 78 11.33 -5.55 -2.84
N LEU A 79 11.02 -6.84 -2.60
CA LEU A 79 11.68 -7.97 -3.24
C LEU A 79 11.03 -8.35 -4.58
N LEU A 80 9.93 -7.71 -4.97
CA LEU A 80 9.19 -8.04 -6.18
C LEU A 80 9.59 -7.14 -7.36
N PRO A 81 9.34 -7.60 -8.59
CA PRO A 81 9.28 -6.76 -9.78
C PRO A 81 8.35 -5.56 -9.57
N GLU A 82 8.68 -4.42 -10.20
CA GLU A 82 8.00 -3.14 -9.98
C GLU A 82 6.47 -3.22 -10.16
N ASP A 83 6.02 -3.92 -11.20
CA ASP A 83 4.61 -4.13 -11.53
C ASP A 83 3.86 -4.99 -10.51
N ALA A 84 4.58 -5.76 -9.69
CA ALA A 84 4.05 -6.60 -8.64
C ALA A 84 4.15 -5.99 -7.23
N ARG A 85 4.84 -4.85 -7.03
CA ARG A 85 5.01 -4.25 -5.68
C ARG A 85 3.73 -3.68 -5.07
N ARG A 86 2.72 -3.42 -5.89
CA ARG A 86 1.48 -2.75 -5.46
C ARG A 86 0.61 -3.69 -4.63
N LEU A 87 0.66 -3.55 -3.30
CA LEU A 87 -0.17 -4.35 -2.37
C LEU A 87 -1.68 -4.26 -2.66
N GLY A 88 -2.14 -3.17 -3.29
CA GLY A 88 -3.52 -2.99 -3.73
C GLY A 88 -3.99 -3.94 -4.83
N THR A 89 -3.05 -4.53 -5.59
CA THR A 89 -3.33 -5.44 -6.71
C THR A 89 -3.23 -6.92 -6.33
N TRP A 90 -2.84 -7.22 -5.08
CA TRP A 90 -2.69 -8.59 -4.60
C TRP A 90 -4.07 -9.15 -4.25
N ALA A 91 -4.55 -10.10 -5.04
CA ALA A 91 -5.79 -10.81 -4.78
C ALA A 91 -5.62 -11.77 -3.60
N GLU A 92 -4.45 -12.40 -3.48
CA GLU A 92 -4.14 -13.34 -2.41
C GLU A 92 -2.63 -13.39 -2.15
N LEU A 93 -2.26 -13.50 -0.88
CA LEU A 93 -0.91 -13.87 -0.44
C LEU A 93 -0.99 -15.19 0.30
N THR A 94 -0.24 -16.18 -0.18
CA THR A 94 -0.19 -17.51 0.40
C THR A 94 1.23 -17.84 0.84
N THR A 95 1.40 -18.14 2.13
CA THR A 95 2.67 -18.67 2.66
C THR A 95 2.57 -20.17 2.80
N VAL A 96 3.58 -20.90 2.33
CA VAL A 96 3.65 -22.35 2.47
C VAL A 96 4.79 -22.68 3.43
N GLY A 97 4.50 -23.43 4.49
CA GLY A 97 5.43 -23.80 5.54
C GLY A 97 5.22 -25.23 6.04
N ALA A 98 5.92 -25.61 7.11
CA ALA A 98 5.83 -26.95 7.69
C ALA A 98 4.39 -27.33 8.10
N SER A 99 3.60 -26.36 8.55
CA SER A 99 2.20 -26.53 8.96
C SER A 99 1.19 -26.50 7.80
N GLY A 100 1.64 -26.37 6.55
CA GLY A 100 0.77 -26.28 5.37
C GLY A 100 0.75 -24.88 4.75
N ALA A 101 -0.31 -24.59 4.00
CA ALA A 101 -0.50 -23.30 3.33
C ALA A 101 -1.46 -22.41 4.13
N ASN A 102 -1.08 -21.14 4.31
CA ASN A 102 -1.93 -20.11 4.93
C ASN A 102 -2.13 -19.00 3.91
N ALA A 103 -3.39 -18.64 3.64
CA ALA A 103 -3.76 -17.65 2.65
C ALA A 103 -4.38 -16.42 3.30
N VAL A 104 -3.95 -15.24 2.87
CA VAL A 104 -4.54 -13.94 3.17
C VAL A 104 -5.16 -13.40 1.90
N LYS A 105 -6.50 -13.39 1.83
CA LYS A 105 -7.23 -12.79 0.72
C LYS A 105 -7.20 -11.27 0.82
N ALA A 106 -6.93 -10.62 -0.31
CA ALA A 106 -6.79 -9.17 -0.45
C ALA A 106 -6.03 -8.54 0.74
N PRO A 107 -4.72 -8.83 0.93
CA PRO A 107 -3.98 -8.46 2.14
C PRO A 107 -4.07 -6.98 2.50
N SER A 108 -4.04 -6.09 1.52
CA SER A 108 -4.17 -4.65 1.75
C SER A 108 -5.59 -4.20 2.14
N GLN A 109 -6.62 -5.01 1.91
CA GLN A 109 -7.97 -4.75 2.39
C GLN A 109 -8.17 -5.33 3.79
N ALA A 110 -7.73 -6.58 4.01
CA ALA A 110 -7.81 -7.24 5.31
C ALA A 110 -6.96 -6.53 6.37
N TYR A 111 -5.80 -6.00 5.96
CA TYR A 111 -4.83 -5.36 6.83
C TYR A 111 -4.34 -4.04 6.22
N PRO A 112 -5.17 -2.98 6.24
CA PRO A 112 -4.92 -1.74 5.49
C PRO A 112 -3.68 -0.96 5.94
N ASP A 113 -3.22 -1.23 7.16
CA ASP A 113 -2.17 -0.51 7.85
C ASP A 113 -0.91 -1.36 8.07
N LEU A 114 -0.92 -2.59 7.56
CA LEU A 114 0.18 -3.53 7.74
C LEU A 114 0.92 -3.77 6.43
N ILE A 115 2.22 -3.98 6.55
CA ILE A 115 3.11 -4.32 5.44
C ILE A 115 3.65 -5.74 5.61
N PRO A 116 3.70 -6.54 4.53
CA PRO A 116 4.25 -7.88 4.58
C PRO A 116 5.78 -7.84 4.64
N ALA A 117 6.37 -8.63 5.53
CA ALA A 117 7.82 -8.83 5.61
C ALA A 117 8.16 -10.29 5.89
N VAL A 118 9.38 -10.67 5.55
CA VAL A 118 9.95 -11.96 5.96
C VAL A 118 11.06 -11.72 6.97
N PHE A 119 11.22 -12.64 7.91
CA PHE A 119 12.17 -12.50 9.01
C PHE A 119 12.58 -13.86 9.56
N VAL A 120 13.43 -13.86 10.59
CA VAL A 120 13.76 -15.07 11.36
C VAL A 120 12.96 -15.07 12.66
N GLN A 121 12.25 -16.15 12.92
CA GLN A 121 11.61 -16.43 14.21
C GLN A 121 12.05 -17.82 14.67
N ASP A 122 12.53 -17.91 15.92
CA ASP A 122 12.97 -19.18 16.51
C ASP A 122 13.98 -19.94 15.64
N GLY A 123 14.87 -19.19 14.98
CA GLY A 123 15.90 -19.73 14.08
C GLY A 123 15.41 -20.18 12.69
N ALA A 124 14.11 -20.08 12.41
CA ALA A 124 13.52 -20.46 11.13
C ALA A 124 12.95 -19.24 10.38
N PRO A 125 12.82 -19.30 9.04
CA PRO A 125 12.13 -18.25 8.30
C PRO A 125 10.67 -18.14 8.72
N ALA A 126 10.23 -16.90 8.85
CA ALA A 126 8.86 -16.54 9.15
C ALA A 126 8.40 -15.45 8.19
N PHE A 127 7.08 -15.36 8.05
CA PHE A 127 6.40 -14.27 7.39
C PHE A 127 5.54 -13.54 8.42
N GLY A 128 5.40 -12.23 8.26
CA GLY A 128 4.45 -11.48 9.07
C GLY A 128 3.90 -10.24 8.39
N MET A 129 2.72 -9.82 8.86
CA MET A 129 2.11 -8.53 8.55
C MET A 129 2.39 -7.58 9.72
N PHE A 130 3.19 -6.54 9.46
CA PHE A 130 3.69 -5.63 10.49
C PHE A 130 3.08 -4.25 10.38
N ASP A 131 2.85 -3.59 11.52
CA ASP A 131 2.80 -2.14 11.52
C ASP A 131 4.18 -1.60 11.07
N PRO A 132 4.27 -0.58 10.19
CA PRO A 132 5.55 -0.05 9.74
C PRO A 132 6.50 0.39 10.87
N VAL A 133 5.97 0.90 11.99
CA VAL A 133 6.76 1.27 13.18
C VAL A 133 7.32 0.03 13.87
N GLU A 134 6.51 -1.02 13.99
CA GLU A 134 6.98 -2.31 14.52
C GLU A 134 8.02 -2.94 13.61
N LEU A 135 7.81 -2.91 12.29
CA LEU A 135 8.80 -3.43 11.33
C LEU A 135 10.13 -2.70 11.45
N ALA A 136 10.11 -1.36 11.51
CA ALA A 136 11.32 -0.55 11.65
C ALA A 136 12.12 -0.87 12.92
N LYS A 137 11.43 -1.34 13.98
CA LYS A 137 12.03 -1.74 15.25
C LYS A 137 12.31 -3.24 15.34
N LYS A 138 12.02 -4.02 14.28
CA LYS A 138 12.02 -5.49 14.29
C LYS A 138 11.17 -6.07 15.44
N GLY A 139 10.04 -5.41 15.68
CA GLY A 139 9.07 -5.71 16.72
C GLY A 139 8.13 -6.86 16.35
N THR A 140 6.88 -6.76 16.78
CA THR A 140 5.94 -7.89 16.69
C THR A 140 5.02 -7.78 15.47
N ALA A 141 4.91 -8.86 14.70
CA ALA A 141 3.92 -8.96 13.62
C ALA A 141 2.51 -9.15 14.19
N ARG A 142 1.49 -8.53 13.58
CA ARG A 142 0.08 -8.75 13.98
C ARG A 142 -0.48 -10.05 13.42
N VAL A 143 0.10 -10.54 12.32
CA VAL A 143 -0.13 -11.86 11.74
C VAL A 143 1.24 -12.47 11.51
N ALA A 144 1.46 -13.71 11.94
CA ALA A 144 2.74 -14.38 11.78
C ALA A 144 2.54 -15.84 11.33
N HIS A 145 3.31 -16.27 10.34
CA HIS A 145 3.42 -17.65 9.90
C HIS A 145 4.88 -18.07 10.02
N THR A 146 5.14 -19.15 10.77
CA THR A 146 6.50 -19.62 11.05
C THR A 146 6.90 -20.76 10.12
N GLN A 147 8.21 -21.03 10.04
CA GLN A 147 8.79 -22.12 9.25
C GLN A 147 8.32 -22.11 7.78
N ILE A 148 8.27 -20.93 7.19
CA ILE A 148 7.86 -20.76 5.80
C ILE A 148 9.00 -21.17 4.85
N ARG A 149 8.62 -21.73 3.70
CA ARG A 149 9.52 -22.09 2.59
C ARG A 149 9.16 -21.38 1.28
N GLU A 150 7.88 -21.02 1.12
CA GLU A 150 7.40 -20.32 -0.07
C GLU A 150 6.43 -19.21 0.30
N ILE A 151 6.43 -18.17 -0.51
CA ILE A 151 5.42 -17.14 -0.55
C ILE A 151 4.92 -17.05 -1.98
N ARG A 152 3.61 -17.08 -2.17
CA ARG A 152 2.94 -16.99 -3.47
C ARG A 152 1.99 -15.82 -3.44
N ILE A 153 2.09 -14.97 -4.44
CA ILE A 153 1.24 -13.80 -4.61
C ILE A 153 0.45 -14.00 -5.89
N THR A 154 -0.86 -13.97 -5.78
CA THR A 154 -1.77 -13.97 -6.94
C THR A 154 -2.25 -12.55 -7.13
N ARG A 155 -2.08 -12.01 -8.34
CA ARG A 155 -2.56 -10.67 -8.70
C ARG A 155 -4.01 -10.72 -9.21
N LEU A 156 -4.70 -9.59 -9.14
CA LEU A 156 -6.00 -9.41 -9.79
C LEU A 156 -5.86 -9.54 -11.32
N ALA A 157 -6.76 -10.28 -11.96
CA ALA A 157 -6.63 -10.74 -13.35
C ALA A 157 -6.73 -9.66 -14.43
N ASP A 158 -7.30 -8.51 -14.11
CA ASP A 158 -7.74 -7.49 -15.05
C ASP A 158 -6.90 -6.21 -14.99
N GLY A 159 -5.84 -6.17 -14.18
CA GLY A 159 -5.04 -4.96 -13.98
C GLY A 159 -5.89 -3.76 -13.51
N LEU A 160 -7.16 -4.01 -13.18
CA LEU A 160 -8.04 -3.04 -12.58
C LEU A 160 -7.36 -2.66 -11.27
N ARG A 161 -7.08 -1.36 -11.17
CA ARG A 161 -6.78 -0.70 -9.90
C ARG A 161 -7.71 -1.36 -8.91
N GLY A 162 -7.18 -2.08 -7.91
CA GLY A 162 -8.00 -2.46 -6.78
C GLY A 162 -8.79 -1.22 -6.38
N GLN A 163 -10.03 -1.31 -5.89
CA GLN A 163 -10.88 -0.13 -5.60
C GLN A 163 -10.21 0.91 -4.65
N ASN A 164 -8.99 0.62 -4.17
CA ASN A 164 -8.14 1.42 -3.31
C ASN A 164 -6.80 1.89 -3.97
N ASP A 165 -6.56 1.57 -5.25
CA ASP A 165 -5.40 1.98 -6.08
C ASP A 165 -5.69 3.27 -6.87
N HIS A 166 -6.63 4.08 -6.39
CA HIS A 166 -6.95 5.38 -6.97
C HIS A 166 -5.83 6.41 -6.69
N GLN A 167 -4.66 6.19 -7.30
CA GLN A 167 -3.74 7.16 -7.92
C GLN A 167 -2.36 6.51 -8.06
N GLY A 168 -1.84 6.45 -9.29
CA GLY A 168 -0.61 5.75 -9.68
C GLY A 168 0.68 6.42 -9.20
N GLY A 169 0.90 6.43 -7.89
CA GLY A 169 2.20 6.75 -7.31
C GLY A 169 3.13 5.55 -7.33
N GLU A 170 4.44 5.83 -7.37
CA GLU A 170 5.47 4.84 -7.07
C GLU A 170 5.24 4.28 -5.66
N VAL A 171 5.46 2.97 -5.49
CA VAL A 171 5.47 2.38 -4.15
C VAL A 171 6.77 2.80 -3.49
N VAL A 172 6.69 3.78 -2.59
CA VAL A 172 7.84 4.30 -1.86
C VAL A 172 8.04 3.47 -0.60
N ASP A 173 9.29 3.08 -0.33
CA ASP A 173 9.60 2.55 0.98
C ASP A 173 9.48 3.66 2.03
N PRO A 174 8.62 3.57 3.08
CA PRO A 174 8.53 4.61 4.10
C PRO A 174 9.87 4.93 4.74
N SER A 175 10.85 4.01 4.74
CA SER A 175 12.22 4.30 5.20
C SER A 175 12.97 5.30 4.32
N GLN A 176 12.59 5.43 3.05
CA GLN A 176 13.16 6.33 2.06
C GLN A 176 12.40 7.66 1.94
N LEU A 177 11.32 7.83 2.72
CA LEU A 177 10.52 9.03 2.73
C LEU A 177 11.35 10.26 3.13
N LYS A 178 11.16 11.36 2.39
CA LYS A 178 11.71 12.67 2.73
C LYS A 178 10.64 13.74 2.51
N ILE A 179 10.34 14.51 3.55
CA ILE A 179 9.47 15.68 3.47
C ILE A 179 10.32 16.90 3.78
N ALA A 180 10.41 17.82 2.82
CA ALA A 180 11.14 19.07 3.00
C ALA A 180 10.36 20.00 3.92
N ILE A 181 11.02 20.58 4.91
CA ILE A 181 10.40 21.53 5.84
C ILE A 181 11.17 22.85 5.80
N THR A 182 10.54 23.92 5.32
CA THR A 182 11.13 25.26 5.37
C THR A 182 10.62 26.01 6.59
N ALA A 183 11.50 26.38 7.52
CA ALA A 183 11.17 27.18 8.68
C ALA A 183 11.93 28.52 8.70
N PRO A 184 11.48 29.53 9.47
CA PRO A 184 12.25 30.76 9.68
C PRO A 184 13.65 30.51 10.25
N THR A 185 13.81 29.45 11.04
CA THR A 185 15.10 29.02 11.60
C THR A 185 16.02 28.33 10.60
N GLY A 186 15.53 28.03 9.38
CA GLY A 186 16.29 27.36 8.33
C GLY A 186 15.55 26.15 7.72
N PRO A 187 16.20 25.44 6.79
CA PRO A 187 15.67 24.20 6.23
C PRO A 187 15.79 23.04 7.23
N HIS A 188 14.78 22.19 7.23
CA HIS A 188 14.67 20.95 8.00
C HIS A 188 14.18 19.83 7.07
N GLU A 189 14.37 18.59 7.48
CA GLU A 189 13.88 17.41 6.75
C GLU A 189 13.22 16.44 7.73
N LEU A 190 11.99 16.04 7.43
CA LEU A 190 11.36 14.89 8.08
C LEU A 190 11.66 13.66 7.24
N THR A 191 12.50 12.78 7.79
CA THR A 191 12.86 11.51 7.15
C THR A 191 11.92 10.39 7.57
N GLY A 192 11.84 9.36 6.73
CA GLY A 192 11.16 8.11 7.01
C GLY A 192 11.51 7.51 8.38
N PRO A 193 12.79 7.29 8.70
CA PRO A 193 13.20 6.74 9.98
C PRO A 193 12.80 7.65 11.17
N ALA A 194 12.92 8.98 11.02
CA ALA A 194 12.48 9.91 12.06
C ALA A 194 10.97 9.81 12.31
N LEU A 195 10.16 9.73 11.25
CA LEU A 195 8.72 9.57 11.36
C LEU A 195 8.33 8.22 11.96
N LEU A 196 8.94 7.12 11.50
CA LEU A 196 8.69 5.76 12.00
C LEU A 196 9.15 5.54 13.44
N ALA A 197 10.03 6.39 13.97
CA ALA A 197 10.39 6.37 15.39
C ALA A 197 9.26 6.90 16.28
N LEU A 198 8.36 7.72 15.74
CA LEU A 198 7.26 8.34 16.50
C LEU A 198 6.10 7.37 16.73
N PRO A 199 5.44 7.44 17.90
CA PRO A 199 4.26 6.64 18.17
C PRO A 199 3.11 7.03 17.23
N ARG A 200 2.40 6.02 16.70
CA ARG A 200 1.19 6.25 15.93
C ARG A 200 -0.01 6.42 16.84
N VAL A 201 -0.99 7.19 16.37
CA VAL A 201 -2.30 7.42 17.01
C VAL A 201 -3.42 7.00 16.07
N ALA A 202 -4.56 6.64 16.65
CA ALA A 202 -5.74 6.26 15.89
C ALA A 202 -6.29 7.45 15.06
N GLN A 203 -6.83 7.13 13.88
CA GLN A 203 -7.49 8.11 13.04
C GLN A 203 -8.74 8.65 13.77
N PRO A 204 -8.96 9.98 13.78
CA PRO A 204 -10.01 10.59 14.62
C PRO A 204 -11.44 10.10 14.36
N ASP A 205 -11.75 9.74 13.12
CA ASP A 205 -13.07 9.28 12.69
C ASP A 205 -13.42 7.84 13.13
N GLY A 206 -12.56 7.22 13.94
CA GLY A 206 -12.81 5.88 14.49
C GLY A 206 -12.57 4.75 13.50
N GLY A 207 -11.96 5.02 12.34
CA GLY A 207 -11.49 3.97 11.45
C GLY A 207 -10.29 3.22 12.02
N ASP A 208 -10.03 2.00 11.51
CA ASP A 208 -8.90 1.14 11.91
C ASP A 208 -7.52 1.66 11.49
N HIS A 209 -7.47 2.87 10.92
CA HIS A 209 -6.24 3.49 10.48
C HIS A 209 -5.48 4.13 11.63
N GLN A 210 -4.17 4.02 11.57
CA GLN A 210 -3.21 4.64 12.45
C GLN A 210 -2.42 5.70 11.67
N GLY A 211 -1.78 6.62 12.38
CA GLY A 211 -1.01 7.69 11.75
C GLY A 211 -0.34 8.57 12.79
N TRP A 212 0.00 9.79 12.44
CA TRP A 212 0.65 10.74 13.35
C TRP A 212 -0.13 12.03 13.38
N ASP A 213 -0.15 12.65 14.55
CA ASP A 213 -0.58 14.04 14.67
C ASP A 213 0.53 14.96 14.14
N LEU A 214 0.18 15.89 13.24
CA LEU A 214 1.16 16.80 12.62
C LEU A 214 1.85 17.69 13.66
N ILE A 215 1.17 18.10 14.72
CA ILE A 215 1.78 18.94 15.76
C ILE A 215 2.86 18.12 16.49
N ALA A 216 2.54 16.88 16.88
CA ALA A 216 3.52 15.99 17.50
C ALA A 216 4.74 15.72 16.62
N VAL A 217 4.53 15.60 15.29
CA VAL A 217 5.62 15.43 14.32
C VAL A 217 6.51 16.68 14.26
N LEU A 218 5.94 17.88 14.15
CA LEU A 218 6.70 19.13 14.15
C LEU A 218 7.44 19.34 15.48
N ASP A 219 6.80 19.03 16.61
CA ASP A 219 7.38 19.13 17.94
C ASP A 219 8.60 18.21 18.10
N SER A 220 8.58 17.02 17.49
CA SER A 220 9.73 16.09 17.50
C SER A 220 10.96 16.63 16.76
N LEU A 221 10.76 17.58 15.83
CA LEU A 221 11.82 18.28 15.11
C LEU A 221 12.20 19.61 15.78
N GLY A 222 11.64 19.92 16.95
CA GLY A 222 11.85 21.20 17.63
C GLY A 222 11.10 22.37 17.00
N LEU A 223 10.19 22.13 16.06
CA LEU A 223 9.45 23.16 15.32
C LEU A 223 8.12 23.52 16.02
N LYS A 224 8.22 23.97 17.27
CA LYS A 224 7.07 24.21 18.15
C LYS A 224 6.39 25.55 17.90
N ASP A 225 7.14 26.52 17.40
CA ASP A 225 6.70 27.91 17.26
C ASP A 225 6.30 28.20 15.82
N TRP A 226 5.00 28.03 15.54
CA TRP A 226 4.42 28.35 14.24
C TRP A 226 3.02 28.93 14.40
N LYS A 227 2.68 29.91 13.55
CA LYS A 227 1.31 30.46 13.47
C LYS A 227 0.53 29.87 12.31
N ARG A 228 1.21 29.64 11.19
CA ARG A 228 0.62 29.14 9.95
C ARG A 228 1.56 28.14 9.27
N LEU A 229 0.97 27.13 8.65
CA LEU A 229 1.61 26.13 7.82
C LEU A 229 1.04 26.23 6.41
N SER A 230 1.91 26.08 5.42
CA SER A 230 1.53 25.75 4.04
C SER A 230 2.09 24.37 3.74
N LEU A 231 1.22 23.42 3.43
CA LEU A 231 1.56 22.04 3.12
C LEU A 231 1.35 21.83 1.63
N ALA A 232 2.27 21.15 0.95
CA ALA A 232 2.18 20.90 -0.48
C ALA A 232 2.52 19.45 -0.84
N ASP A 233 1.81 18.91 -1.83
CA ASP A 233 2.22 17.69 -2.52
C ASP A 233 3.21 17.98 -3.66
N ALA A 234 3.73 16.93 -4.29
CA ALA A 234 4.67 17.06 -5.40
C ALA A 234 4.06 17.73 -6.66
N ALA A 235 2.73 17.79 -6.77
CA ALA A 235 2.02 18.48 -7.85
C ALA A 235 1.78 19.98 -7.55
N GLY A 236 2.18 20.46 -6.36
CA GLY A 236 1.99 21.83 -5.93
C GLY A 236 0.58 22.12 -5.39
N VAL A 237 -0.28 21.10 -5.23
CA VAL A 237 -1.55 21.27 -4.53
C VAL A 237 -1.23 21.56 -3.08
N SER A 238 -1.83 22.62 -2.54
CA SER A 238 -1.52 23.08 -1.19
C SER A 238 -2.73 23.19 -0.27
N ALA A 239 -2.47 22.97 1.01
CA ALA A 239 -3.37 23.26 2.10
C ALA A 239 -2.70 24.28 3.02
N THR A 240 -3.45 25.27 3.48
CA THR A 240 -2.99 26.20 4.52
C THR A 240 -3.72 25.91 5.81
N LEU A 241 -2.99 25.98 6.91
CA LEU A 241 -3.53 25.75 8.24
C LEU A 241 -2.92 26.75 9.21
N THR A 242 -3.72 27.33 10.08
CA THR A 242 -3.27 28.11 11.23
C THR A 242 -3.33 27.27 12.50
N ARG A 243 -2.57 27.67 13.51
CA ARG A 243 -2.62 26.96 14.80
C ARG A 243 -4.00 27.02 15.45
N ALA A 244 -4.75 28.10 15.21
CA ALA A 244 -6.12 28.26 15.68
C ALA A 244 -7.11 27.27 15.03
N ASP A 245 -6.79 26.76 13.84
CA ASP A 245 -7.62 25.75 13.17
C ASP A 245 -7.51 24.38 13.85
N LEU A 246 -6.48 24.14 14.66
CA LEU A 246 -6.26 22.90 15.39
C LEU A 246 -6.60 23.08 16.86
N THR A 247 -7.80 22.63 17.22
CA THR A 247 -8.28 22.64 18.60
C THR A 247 -8.32 21.22 19.15
N PRO A 248 -7.58 20.90 20.23
CA PRO A 248 -7.58 19.57 20.82
C PRO A 248 -9.00 19.02 21.04
N GLY A 249 -9.24 17.79 20.55
CA GLY A 249 -10.55 17.13 20.63
C GLY A 249 -11.63 17.64 19.67
N LYS A 250 -11.37 18.72 18.91
CA LYS A 250 -12.31 19.29 17.93
C LYS A 250 -11.75 19.34 16.51
N ALA A 251 -10.45 19.57 16.34
CA ALA A 251 -9.81 19.58 15.04
C ALA A 251 -8.35 19.15 15.15
N THR A 252 -7.89 18.31 14.23
CA THR A 252 -6.53 17.75 14.25
C THR A 252 -6.01 17.60 12.83
N ALA A 253 -4.73 17.88 12.64
CA ALA A 253 -4.03 17.63 11.39
C ALA A 253 -3.37 16.25 11.49
N PHE A 254 -3.76 15.33 10.61
CA PHE A 254 -3.39 13.93 10.68
C PHE A 254 -2.58 13.53 9.45
N LEU A 255 -1.45 12.88 9.69
CA LEU A 255 -0.58 12.28 8.69
C LEU A 255 -0.77 10.76 8.73
N LYS A 256 -0.91 10.11 7.58
CA LYS A 256 -0.87 8.65 7.51
C LYS A 256 -0.07 8.16 6.32
N LEU A 257 0.59 7.03 6.47
CA LEU A 257 1.10 6.30 5.31
C LEU A 257 -0.10 5.75 4.55
N ASN A 258 -0.15 6.04 3.25
CA ASN A 258 -1.07 5.34 2.36
C ASN A 258 -0.46 3.99 1.94
N ARG A 259 -1.21 3.23 1.15
CA ARG A 259 -0.78 1.91 0.67
C ARG A 259 0.36 1.95 -0.36
N SER A 260 0.67 3.13 -0.92
CA SER A 260 1.84 3.33 -1.79
C SER A 260 3.05 3.83 -1.00
N GLY A 261 2.99 3.88 0.33
CA GLY A 261 4.07 4.37 1.18
C GLY A 261 4.28 5.89 1.17
N ALA A 262 3.39 6.64 0.53
CA ALA A 262 3.39 8.10 0.55
C ALA A 262 2.58 8.65 1.74
N ILE A 263 2.93 9.83 2.22
CA ILE A 263 2.21 10.47 3.33
C ILE A 263 0.95 11.16 2.81
N ARG A 264 -0.20 10.72 3.29
CA ARG A 264 -1.47 11.41 3.12
C ARG A 264 -1.70 12.32 4.31
N PHE A 265 -1.94 13.60 4.04
CA PHE A 265 -2.29 14.59 5.04
C PHE A 265 -3.79 14.87 4.97
N ARG A 266 -4.44 14.96 6.13
CA ARG A 266 -5.83 15.37 6.26
C ARG A 266 -6.03 16.27 7.47
N VAL A 267 -6.95 17.21 7.35
CA VAL A 267 -7.48 17.93 8.52
C VAL A 267 -8.83 17.34 8.86
N TYR A 268 -8.96 16.82 10.07
CA TYR A 268 -10.20 16.32 10.63
C TYR A 268 -10.81 17.37 11.54
N SER A 269 -12.10 17.65 11.40
CA SER A 269 -12.85 18.57 12.24
C SER A 269 -14.13 17.90 12.73
N LYS A 270 -14.43 18.04 14.01
CA LYS A 270 -15.60 17.45 14.65
C LYS A 270 -16.80 18.36 14.44
N THR A 271 -17.87 17.82 13.86
CA THR A 271 -19.15 18.50 13.66
C THR A 271 -20.24 17.68 14.34
N GLY A 272 -20.79 18.19 15.45
CA GLY A 272 -21.66 17.41 16.34
C GLY A 272 -20.91 16.21 16.94
N THR A 273 -21.42 15.00 16.72
CA THR A 273 -20.79 13.75 17.16
C THR A 273 -19.85 13.14 16.13
N GLY A 274 -19.90 13.61 14.87
CA GLY A 274 -19.13 13.05 13.75
C GLY A 274 -17.87 13.84 13.42
N TRP A 275 -16.98 13.23 12.64
CA TRP A 275 -15.80 13.87 12.07
C TRP A 275 -15.97 14.11 10.57
N THR A 276 -15.52 15.26 10.10
CA THR A 276 -15.47 15.63 8.68
C THR A 276 -14.04 15.97 8.30
N THR A 277 -13.72 15.89 7.00
CA THR A 277 -12.41 16.26 6.47
C THR A 277 -12.49 17.57 5.69
N SER A 278 -11.64 18.55 6.02
CA SER A 278 -11.63 19.88 5.38
C SER A 278 -10.44 20.11 4.45
N ALA A 279 -9.40 19.28 4.53
CA ALA A 279 -8.27 19.25 3.61
C ALA A 279 -7.78 17.80 3.43
N ASP A 280 -7.30 17.46 2.22
CA ASP A 280 -6.79 16.13 1.86
C ASP A 280 -5.67 16.26 0.82
N LEU A 281 -4.41 16.07 1.23
CA LEU A 281 -3.26 16.00 0.33
C LEU A 281 -2.77 14.56 0.25
N ARG A 282 -2.52 14.07 -0.96
CA ARG A 282 -2.14 12.68 -1.23
C ARG A 282 -0.69 12.65 -1.70
N GLY A 283 0.25 12.46 -0.78
CA GLY A 283 1.68 12.55 -1.07
C GLY A 283 2.26 13.90 -0.66
N LEU A 284 2.11 14.24 0.62
CA LEU A 284 2.76 15.38 1.25
C LEU A 284 4.27 15.31 0.98
N ALA A 285 4.80 16.36 0.34
CA ALA A 285 6.19 16.46 -0.06
C ALA A 285 6.91 17.63 0.62
N ALA A 286 6.17 18.68 0.97
CA ALA A 286 6.74 19.87 1.60
C ALA A 286 5.83 20.48 2.67
N ILE A 287 6.43 21.05 3.71
CA ILE A 287 5.79 21.88 4.72
C ILE A 287 6.57 23.20 4.81
N LYS A 288 5.89 24.32 4.76
CA LYS A 288 6.46 25.64 5.01
C LYS A 288 5.83 26.25 6.25
N ILE A 289 6.66 26.59 7.22
CA ILE A 289 6.27 27.33 8.42
C ILE A 289 6.29 28.82 8.09
N LEU A 290 5.17 29.47 8.37
CA LEU A 290 4.91 30.88 8.14
C LEU A 290 4.63 31.58 9.47
N GLU A 291 5.22 32.76 9.66
CA GLU A 291 5.06 33.61 10.85
C GLU A 291 3.71 34.34 10.93
#